data_AF-A0AAJ1Q7W9-F1
#
_entry.id   AF-A0AAJ1Q7W9-F1
#
_cell.length_a   1.000
_cell.length_b   1.000
_cell.length_c   1.000
_cell.angle_alpha   90.00
_cell.angle_beta   90.00
_cell.angle_gamma   90.00
#
_symmetry.space_group_name_H-M   'P 1'
#
loop_
_entity.id
_entity.type
_entity.pdbx_description
1 polymer ?
#
loop_
_entity_poly.entity_id
_entity_poly.type
_entity_poly.pdbx_seq_one_letter_code
_entity_poly.pdbx_strand_id
1 'polypeptide(L)' 'QLLSRYENGVWKVLPPQDFARDVAGLFQRLRAPFSSGKVASVVDTLKLIIPQQEAPSRRLIGFRNGVLDTQNGTFHPHSP' A
#
# COMPACT_ATOMS: atom_id res chain seq x y z
N GLN A 1 -10.66 4.48 8.23
CA GLN A 1 -10.27 3.80 6.97
C GLN A 1 -8.89 3.19 7.19
N LEU A 2 -8.64 1.96 6.73
CA LEU A 2 -7.41 1.22 7.00
C LEU A 2 -6.36 1.54 5.90
N LEU A 3 -5.20 2.08 6.27
CA LEU A 3 -4.03 2.15 5.38
C LEU A 3 -3.23 0.87 5.58
N SER A 4 -2.77 0.24 4.50
CA SER A 4 -1.97 -0.98 4.57
C SER A 4 -0.71 -0.82 3.72
N ARG A 5 0.40 -1.35 4.20
CA ARG A 5 1.67 -1.42 3.47
C ARG A 5 2.06 -2.88 3.31
N TYR A 6 2.49 -3.25 2.11
CA TYR A 6 3.02 -4.59 1.86
C TYR A 6 4.51 -4.61 2.24
N GLU A 7 4.87 -5.49 3.17
CA GLU A 7 6.25 -5.68 3.61
C GLU A 7 6.55 -7.16 3.80
N ASN A 8 7.67 -7.63 3.25
CA ASN A 8 8.20 -8.97 3.49
C ASN A 8 7.19 -10.12 3.27
N GLY A 9 6.29 -9.97 2.30
CA GLY A 9 5.28 -10.97 1.98
C GLY A 9 3.93 -10.78 2.67
N VAL A 10 3.76 -9.76 3.52
CA VAL A 10 2.56 -9.59 4.37
C VAL A 10 2.04 -8.16 4.28
N TRP A 11 0.72 -8.02 4.16
CA TRP A 11 0.03 -6.75 4.34
C TRP A 11 -0.02 -6.39 5.82
N LYS A 12 0.61 -5.28 6.19
CA LYS A 12 0.56 -4.74 7.54
C LYS A 12 -0.33 -3.52 7.57
N VAL A 13 -1.15 -3.41 8.60
CA VAL A 13 -1.91 -2.20 8.89
C VAL A 13 -0.92 -1.10 9.29
N LEU A 14 -0.96 0.01 8.57
CA LEU A 14 -0.18 1.20 8.88
C LEU A 14 -1.08 2.17 9.66
N PRO A 15 -0.72 2.53 10.91
CA PRO A 15 -1.44 3.55 11.64
C PRO A 15 -1.48 4.86 10.84
N PRO A 16 -2.63 5.54 10.71
CA PRO A 16 -2.75 6.77 9.92
C PRO A 16 -1.74 7.85 10.32
N GLN A 17 -1.40 7.93 11.61
CA GLN A 17 -0.40 8.86 12.14
C GLN A 17 1.01 8.58 11.63
N ASP A 18 1.37 7.33 11.37
CA ASP A 18 2.72 6.97 10.90
C ASP A 18 2.86 7.35 9.43
N PHE A 19 1.83 7.12 8.63
CA PHE A 19 1.79 7.63 7.26
C PHE A 19 1.83 9.16 7.20
N ALA A 20 1.10 9.83 8.10
CA ALA A 20 1.14 11.30 8.19
C ALA A 20 2.53 11.82 8.54
N ARG A 21 3.30 11.11 9.39
CA ARG A 21 4.71 11.43 9.68
C ARG A 21 5.60 11.27 8.46
N ASP A 22 5.42 10.22 7.66
CA ASP A 22 6.17 10.02 6.42
C ASP A 22 5.92 11.16 5.42
N VAL A 23 4.65 11.59 5.29
CA VAL A 23 4.26 12.73 4.45
C VAL A 23 4.85 14.03 4.99
N ALA A 24 4.80 14.29 6.29
CA ALA A 24 5.45 15.46 6.89
C ALA A 24 6.97 15.47 6.64
N GLY A 25 7.63 14.32 6.75
CA GLY A 25 9.04 14.15 6.41
C GLY A 25 9.35 14.44 4.93
N LEU A 26 8.42 14.13 4.01
CA LEU A 26 8.54 14.52 2.60
C LEU A 26 8.51 16.05 2.44
N PHE A 27 7.57 16.76 3.07
CA PHE A 27 7.53 18.22 3.05
C PHE A 27 8.84 18.82 3.58
N GLN A 28 9.37 18.29 4.69
CA GLN A 28 10.65 18.74 5.25
C GLN A 28 11.82 18.55 4.29
N ARG A 29 11.95 17.38 3.65
CA ARG A 29 13.00 17.12 2.66
C ARG A 29 12.92 18.06 1.46
N LEU A 30 11.70 18.40 1.03
CA LEU A 30 11.44 19.35 -0.05
C LEU A 30 11.54 20.81 0.39
N ARG A 31 11.85 21.08 1.67
CA ARG A 31 11.83 22.43 2.29
C ARG A 31 10.50 23.17 2.07
N ALA A 32 9.41 22.42 1.98
CA ALA A 32 8.07 22.95 1.77
C ALA A 32 7.33 23.11 3.11
N PRO A 33 6.51 24.16 3.28
CA PRO A 33 5.73 24.34 4.49
C PRO A 33 4.60 23.30 4.57
N PHE A 34 4.46 22.65 5.73
CA PHE A 34 3.42 21.66 6.00
C PHE A 34 2.43 22.14 7.06
N SER A 35 1.22 21.57 7.01
CA SER A 35 0.17 21.72 8.02
C SER A 35 -0.64 20.43 8.07
N SER A 36 -1.43 20.23 9.12
CA SER A 36 -2.33 19.07 9.21
C SER A 36 -3.24 18.95 7.99
N GLY A 37 -3.83 20.07 7.54
CA GLY A 37 -4.67 20.12 6.34
C GLY A 37 -3.94 19.76 5.05
N LYS A 38 -2.70 20.25 4.85
CA LYS A 38 -1.89 19.91 3.68
C LYS A 38 -1.50 18.42 3.66
N VAL A 39 -1.14 17.87 4.82
CA VAL A 39 -0.82 16.45 4.96
C VAL A 39 -2.06 15.60 4.63
N ALA A 40 -3.22 15.90 5.21
CA ALA A 40 -4.46 15.19 4.93
C ALA A 40 -4.83 15.26 3.44
N SER A 41 -4.74 16.45 2.82
CA SER A 41 -5.02 16.63 1.40
C SER A 41 -4.11 15.79 0.51
N VAL A 42 -2.82 15.64 0.85
CA VAL A 42 -1.90 14.77 0.10
C VAL A 42 -2.31 13.31 0.24
N VAL A 43 -2.64 12.85 1.45
CA VAL A 43 -3.11 11.48 1.67
C VAL A 43 -4.36 11.19 0.85
N ASP A 44 -5.33 12.10 0.85
CA ASP A 44 -6.58 11.92 0.09
C ASP A 44 -6.35 11.99 -1.42
N THR A 45 -5.44 12.86 -1.89
CA THR A 45 -5.05 12.92 -3.30
C THR A 45 -4.37 11.64 -3.76
N LEU A 46 -3.45 11.09 -2.94
CA LEU A 46 -2.75 9.84 -3.25
C LEU A 46 -3.70 8.64 -3.31
N LYS A 47 -4.83 8.65 -2.60
CA LYS A 47 -5.84 7.59 -2.73
C LYS A 47 -6.49 7.57 -4.11
N LEU A 48 -6.60 8.71 -4.79
CA LEU A 48 -7.26 8.79 -6.11
C LEU A 48 -6.51 8.03 -7.21
N ILE A 49 -5.19 7.87 -7.06
CA ILE A 49 -4.37 7.13 -8.02
C ILE A 49 -4.28 5.63 -7.72
N ILE A 50 -4.78 5.19 -6.56
CA ILE A 50 -4.79 3.77 -6.18
C ILE A 50 -5.99 3.12 -6.88
N PRO A 51 -5.78 2.09 -7.73
CA PRO A 51 -6.89 1.37 -8.32
C PRO A 51 -7.76 0.75 -7.23
N GLN A 52 -9.08 0.79 -7.43
CA GLN A 52 -10.00 0.12 -6.52
C GLN A 52 -9.62 -1.37 -6.43
N GLN A 53 -9.37 -1.86 -5.21
CA GLN A 53 -9.06 -3.27 -5.02
C GLN A 53 -10.30 -4.12 -5.36
N GLU A 54 -10.13 -5.04 -6.30
CA GLU A 54 -11.13 -6.06 -6.59
C GLU A 54 -11.27 -7.04 -5.41
N ALA A 55 -12.38 -7.77 -5.39
CA ALA A 55 -12.58 -8.82 -4.39
C ALA A 55 -11.42 -9.83 -4.47
N PRO A 56 -10.86 -10.27 -3.32
CA PRO A 56 -9.79 -11.26 -3.32
C PRO A 56 -10.19 -12.51 -4.08
N SER A 57 -9.37 -12.89 -5.08
CA SER A 57 -9.61 -14.10 -5.85
C SER A 57 -9.33 -15.32 -4.98
N ARG A 58 -10.38 -16.09 -4.65
CA ARG A 58 -10.27 -17.28 -3.76
C ARG A 58 -9.42 -18.41 -4.35
N ARG A 59 -9.10 -18.36 -5.66
CA ARG A 59 -8.23 -19.34 -6.32
C ARG A 59 -6.74 -18.99 -6.24
N LEU A 60 -6.38 -17.77 -5.83
CA LEU A 60 -4.99 -17.36 -5.79
C LEU A 60 -4.43 -17.50 -4.38
N ILE A 61 -3.31 -18.22 -4.24
CA ILE A 61 -2.53 -18.31 -3.00
C ILE A 61 -1.22 -17.57 -3.20
N GLY A 62 -1.02 -16.48 -2.45
CA GLY A 62 0.21 -15.69 -2.52
C GLY A 62 1.36 -16.32 -1.75
N PHE A 63 2.54 -16.36 -2.37
CA PHE A 63 3.82 -16.72 -1.78
C PHE A 63 4.78 -15.53 -1.88
N ARG A 64 5.88 -15.57 -1.13
CA ARG A 64 6.91 -14.52 -1.18
C ARG A 64 7.59 -14.37 -2.54
N ASN A 65 7.55 -15.41 -3.36
CA ASN A 65 8.25 -15.51 -4.64
C ASN A 65 7.30 -15.77 -5.82
N GLY A 66 6.00 -15.56 -5.63
CA GLY A 66 5.02 -15.83 -6.67
C GLY A 66 3.60 -16.00 -6.16
N VAL A 67 2.70 -16.41 -7.05
CA VAL A 67 1.29 -16.67 -6.75
C VAL A 67 0.91 -18.01 -7.39
N LEU A 68 0.31 -18.91 -6.63
CA LEU A 68 -0.25 -20.16 -7.14
C LEU A 68 -1.72 -19.93 -7.52
N ASP A 69 -2.07 -20.26 -8.76
CA ASP A 69 -3.47 -20.40 -9.18
C ASP A 69 -3.93 -21.84 -8.93
N THR A 70 -4.85 -22.03 -7.99
CA THR A 70 -5.37 -23.34 -7.59
C THR A 70 -6.36 -23.93 -8.59
N GLN A 71 -6.84 -23.15 -9.56
CA GLN A 71 -7.74 -23.64 -10.60
C GLN A 71 -7.03 -24.55 -11.60
N ASN A 72 -5.78 -24.22 -11.95
CA ASN A 72 -4.97 -24.94 -12.94
C ASN A 72 -3.64 -25.48 -12.36
N GLY A 73 -3.33 -25.18 -11.09
CA GLY A 73 -2.08 -25.58 -10.44
C GLY A 73 -0.85 -24.80 -10.92
N THR A 74 -1.03 -23.66 -11.60
CA THR A 74 0.08 -22.89 -12.18
C THR A 74 0.67 -21.92 -11.16
N PHE A 75 2.00 -21.95 -11.01
CA PHE A 75 2.73 -20.99 -10.20
C PHE A 75 3.26 -19.84 -11.07
N HIS A 76 2.89 -18.62 -10.73
CA HIS A 76 3.34 -17.39 -11.38
C HIS A 76 4.45 -16.74 -10.52
N PRO A 77 5.73 -16.93 -10.86
CA PRO A 77 6.82 -16.41 -10.06
C PRO A 77 6.91 -14.88 -10.14
N HIS A 78 7.33 -14.25 -9.04
CA HIS A 78 7.78 -12.85 -9.02
C HIS A 78 9.00 -12.72 -8.10
N SER A 79 9.78 -11.67 -8.30
CA SER A 79 10.86 -11.28 -7.39
C SER A 79 10.47 -9.99 -6.68
N PRO A 80 10.23 -10.03 -5.35
CA PRO A 80 9.83 -8.86 -4.57
C PRO A 80 10.94 -7.81 -4.45
#